data_AF-A0A939X293-F1
#
_entry.id   AF-A0A939X293-F1
#
_cell.length_a   1.000
_cell.length_b   1.000
_cell.length_c   1.000
_cell.angle_alpha   90.00
_cell.angle_beta   90.00
_cell.angle_gamma   90.00
#
_symmetry.space_group_name_H-M   'P 1'
#
loop_
_entity.id
_entity.type
_entity.pdbx_description
1 polymer ?
#
loop_
_entity_poly.entity_id
_entity_poly.type
_entity_poly.pdbx_seq_one_letter_code
_entity_poly.pdbx_strand_id
1 'polypeptide(L)'
;SGAASNFAANYKEWKEGVEYADCLNTSRSAKDFFFPQTENLFELKMTGKYIEVIDTRNEHEDFVIFGVRACDVQSFAVLDNVYLKQQPVDTYYKNRREHATIIAMACAKPAQTCFCQNIGIDAANPGSKDGAVDARAWKKDGNYYFEAVSEKGKALLAKVAASGSGLAEDSSAEKAVEEAKAAIKAEVAKLPIKMPDNAIFDEKNLKTVFNAKVWGELSETCLACGTCTFVCPTCQCYDIRDFDTGSGIRRFRCWDSCMYSDFTKMSAGQPRLTQLERFRQRFMHKLVYYPSYYNGMSGCVGCGRCLAKCPISMNIVKVAKALSAELENKEGN
;
A
#
# COMPACT_ATOMS: atom_id res chain seq x y z
N SER A 1 -18.46 14.55 -0.98
CA SER A 1 -18.64 16.02 -0.83
C SER A 1 -17.44 16.76 -1.41
N GLY A 2 -17.59 17.23 -2.65
CA GLY A 2 -16.67 18.21 -3.24
C GLY A 2 -17.23 19.62 -3.09
N ALA A 3 -16.59 20.43 -2.25
CA ALA A 3 -16.58 21.89 -2.34
C ALA A 3 -15.38 22.37 -1.53
N ALA A 4 -14.53 23.18 -2.17
CA ALA A 4 -13.30 23.80 -1.69
C ALA A 4 -13.06 23.81 -0.16
N SER A 5 -12.34 22.79 0.34
CA SER A 5 -11.48 22.85 1.53
C SER A 5 -10.72 21.51 1.64
N ASN A 6 -9.56 21.52 2.29
CA ASN A 6 -8.50 20.50 2.33
C ASN A 6 -8.86 19.08 2.84
N PHE A 7 -10.08 18.58 2.67
CA PHE A 7 -10.46 17.25 3.16
C PHE A 7 -10.07 16.17 2.15
N ALA A 8 -9.02 15.43 2.49
CA ALA A 8 -8.60 14.25 1.74
C ALA A 8 -9.72 13.19 1.77
N ALA A 9 -9.99 12.55 0.62
CA ALA A 9 -10.98 11.48 0.56
C ALA A 9 -10.52 10.26 1.36
N ASN A 10 -11.47 9.56 1.97
CA ASN A 10 -11.23 8.37 2.77
C ASN A 10 -12.21 7.28 2.33
N TYR A 11 -11.78 6.03 2.46
CA TYR A 11 -12.73 4.93 2.45
C TYR A 11 -13.71 5.09 3.60
N LYS A 12 -14.99 4.86 3.32
CA LYS A 12 -16.08 4.89 4.28
C LYS A 12 -17.05 3.76 3.96
N GLU A 13 -17.73 3.30 5.00
CA GLU A 13 -18.89 2.42 4.83
C GLU A 13 -19.91 3.08 3.88
N TRP A 14 -20.43 2.30 2.95
CA TRP A 14 -21.44 2.78 2.02
C TRP A 14 -22.77 2.97 2.75
N LYS A 15 -23.42 4.11 2.49
CA LYS A 15 -24.78 4.43 2.94
C LYS A 15 -25.48 5.14 1.79
N GLU A 16 -26.80 5.05 1.74
CA GLU A 16 -27.58 5.77 0.76
C GLU A 16 -27.28 7.28 0.82
N GLY A 17 -27.11 7.91 -0.35
CA GLY A 17 -26.69 9.31 -0.47
C GLY A 17 -25.17 9.57 -0.39
N VAL A 18 -24.33 8.55 -0.18
CA VAL A 18 -22.87 8.72 -0.26
C VAL A 18 -22.42 8.77 -1.73
N GLU A 19 -21.75 9.86 -2.11
CA GLU A 19 -21.17 10.02 -3.44
C GLU A 19 -19.74 9.47 -3.52
N TYR A 20 -19.40 8.88 -4.67
CA TYR A 20 -18.02 8.52 -4.99
C TYR A 20 -17.15 9.79 -5.13
N ALA A 21 -16.06 9.85 -4.37
CA ALA A 21 -15.15 10.98 -4.42
C ALA A 21 -14.32 10.97 -5.72
N ASP A 22 -14.38 12.05 -6.50
CA ASP A 22 -13.63 12.21 -7.77
C ASP A 22 -12.13 12.51 -7.56
N CYS A 23 -11.55 12.05 -6.46
CA CYS A 23 -10.12 12.15 -6.19
C CYS A 23 -9.38 10.91 -6.72
N LEU A 24 -8.10 11.05 -7.06
CA LEU A 24 -7.28 9.90 -7.44
C LEU A 24 -7.08 8.92 -6.29
N ASN A 25 -6.41 9.36 -5.23
CA ASN A 25 -6.03 8.53 -4.10
C ASN A 25 -6.73 9.01 -2.84
N THR A 26 -7.24 8.07 -2.05
CA THR A 26 -7.60 8.28 -0.65
C THR A 26 -6.37 8.62 0.21
N SER A 27 -6.59 9.26 1.35
CA SER A 27 -5.53 9.67 2.28
C SER A 27 -4.74 8.47 2.80
N ARG A 28 -5.44 7.37 3.09
CA ARG A 28 -4.91 6.05 3.46
C ARG A 28 -5.28 5.04 2.39
N SER A 29 -4.40 4.10 2.11
CA SER A 29 -4.65 3.08 1.10
C SER A 29 -5.66 2.03 1.58
N ALA A 30 -6.10 1.18 0.66
CA ALA A 30 -6.93 0.02 0.97
C ALA A 30 -6.25 -1.03 1.88
N LYS A 31 -4.98 -0.82 2.27
CA LYS A 31 -4.29 -1.67 3.26
C LYS A 31 -5.06 -1.74 4.59
N ASP A 32 -5.74 -0.66 4.98
CA ASP A 32 -6.45 -0.56 6.26
C ASP A 32 -7.49 -1.65 6.47
N PHE A 33 -8.08 -2.14 5.38
CA PHE A 33 -9.07 -3.21 5.40
C PHE A 33 -8.49 -4.59 5.70
N PHE A 34 -7.16 -4.75 5.60
CA PHE A 34 -6.49 -6.03 5.81
C PHE A 34 -5.53 -5.97 7.00
N PHE A 35 -4.90 -4.81 7.19
CA PHE A 35 -3.96 -4.53 8.25
C PHE A 35 -4.31 -3.18 8.90
N PRO A 36 -5.30 -3.16 9.81
CA PRO A 36 -5.77 -1.93 10.45
C PRO A 36 -4.67 -1.31 11.33
N GLN A 37 -4.83 -0.03 11.65
CA GLN A 37 -3.83 0.71 12.42
C GLN A 37 -3.63 0.16 13.84
N THR A 38 -4.69 -0.33 14.44
CA THR A 38 -4.68 -0.96 15.76
C THR A 38 -5.56 -2.20 15.70
N GLU A 39 -5.09 -3.29 16.29
CA GLU A 39 -5.79 -4.57 16.29
C GLU A 39 -5.53 -5.34 17.58
N ASN A 40 -6.59 -5.75 18.27
CA ASN A 40 -6.48 -6.62 19.43
C ASN A 40 -6.13 -8.04 18.99
N LEU A 41 -5.13 -8.65 19.64
CA LEU A 41 -4.62 -9.98 19.32
C LEU A 41 -5.11 -11.06 20.28
N PHE A 42 -5.28 -10.74 21.54
CA PHE A 42 -5.94 -11.57 22.54
C PHE A 42 -6.08 -10.79 23.85
N GLU A 43 -6.93 -11.28 24.74
CA GLU A 43 -7.00 -10.79 26.12
C GLU A 43 -6.61 -11.92 27.07
N LEU A 44 -6.00 -11.54 28.19
CA LEU A 44 -5.72 -12.41 29.31
C LEU A 44 -6.54 -11.89 30.49
N LYS A 45 -7.47 -12.71 30.98
CA LYS A 45 -8.28 -12.38 32.15
C LYS A 45 -7.80 -13.18 33.36
N MET A 46 -7.57 -12.49 34.46
CA MET A 46 -7.10 -13.10 35.71
C MET A 46 -8.28 -13.34 36.64
N THR A 47 -8.48 -14.59 37.04
CA THR A 47 -9.43 -14.95 38.11
C THR A 47 -8.69 -15.72 39.19
N GLY A 48 -8.23 -15.02 40.23
CA GLY A 48 -7.37 -15.60 41.27
C GLY A 48 -6.03 -16.06 40.67
N LYS A 49 -5.76 -17.37 40.69
CA LYS A 49 -4.57 -17.99 40.07
C LYS A 49 -4.81 -18.52 38.65
N TYR A 50 -6.02 -18.39 38.12
CA TYR A 50 -6.38 -18.87 36.80
C TYR A 50 -6.22 -17.76 35.75
N ILE A 51 -5.64 -18.12 34.61
CA ILE A 51 -5.50 -17.26 33.43
C ILE A 51 -6.45 -17.81 32.36
N GLU A 52 -7.41 -17.00 31.94
CA GLU A 52 -8.25 -17.25 30.78
C GLU A 52 -7.69 -16.48 29.58
N VAL A 53 -7.45 -17.17 28.46
CA VAL A 53 -7.04 -16.55 27.20
C VAL A 53 -8.28 -16.37 26.35
N ILE A 54 -8.63 -15.12 26.05
CA ILE A 54 -9.77 -14.75 25.23
C ILE A 54 -9.26 -14.42 23.83
N ASP A 55 -9.69 -15.20 22.86
CA ASP A 55 -9.45 -14.92 21.45
C ASP A 55 -10.34 -13.77 20.99
N THR A 56 -9.72 -12.70 20.49
CA THR A 56 -10.42 -11.50 20.01
C THR A 56 -10.71 -11.55 18.50
N ARG A 57 -10.38 -12.65 17.84
CA ARG A 57 -10.75 -12.86 16.43
C ARG A 57 -12.26 -12.98 16.32
N ASN A 58 -12.83 -12.08 15.53
CA ASN A 58 -14.17 -12.28 14.98
C ASN A 58 -14.00 -12.79 13.55
N GLU A 59 -14.78 -13.80 13.16
CA GLU A 59 -14.96 -14.10 11.74
C GLU A 59 -15.46 -12.81 11.06
N HIS A 60 -14.77 -12.39 10.00
CA HIS A 60 -15.14 -11.16 9.33
C HIS A 60 -16.28 -11.48 8.38
N GLU A 61 -17.35 -10.70 8.38
CA GLU A 61 -18.39 -10.83 7.36
C GLU A 61 -17.81 -10.49 5.98
N ASP A 62 -18.34 -11.13 4.94
CA ASP A 62 -18.01 -10.79 3.56
C ASP A 62 -18.25 -9.30 3.31
N PHE A 63 -17.26 -8.62 2.73
CA PHE A 63 -17.35 -7.18 2.46
C PHE A 63 -16.78 -6.82 1.09
N VAL A 64 -17.27 -5.71 0.54
CA VAL A 64 -16.84 -5.19 -0.76
C VAL A 64 -15.98 -3.95 -0.56
N ILE A 65 -14.80 -3.92 -1.19
CA ILE A 65 -13.99 -2.71 -1.30
C ILE A 65 -14.09 -2.19 -2.74
N PHE A 66 -14.77 -1.06 -2.92
CA PHE A 66 -14.89 -0.40 -4.22
C PHE A 66 -13.88 0.73 -4.38
N GLY A 67 -13.29 0.85 -5.56
CA GLY A 67 -12.43 1.99 -5.92
C GLY A 67 -10.95 1.78 -5.63
N VAL A 68 -10.49 0.54 -5.50
CA VAL A 68 -9.06 0.25 -5.22
C VAL A 68 -8.22 0.55 -6.46
N ARG A 69 -7.16 1.37 -6.32
CA ARG A 69 -6.28 1.71 -7.45
C ARG A 69 -5.30 0.60 -7.75
N ALA A 70 -4.84 0.49 -9.00
CA ALA A 70 -3.85 -0.50 -9.44
C ALA A 70 -2.61 -0.59 -8.54
N CYS A 71 -2.10 0.55 -8.07
CA CYS A 71 -0.95 0.57 -7.15
C CYS A 71 -1.27 0.05 -5.74
N ASP A 72 -2.50 0.24 -5.23
CA ASP A 72 -2.94 -0.35 -3.98
C ASP A 72 -3.22 -1.85 -4.15
N VAL A 73 -3.78 -2.29 -5.28
CA VAL A 73 -3.91 -3.72 -5.62
C VAL A 73 -2.54 -4.40 -5.61
N GLN A 74 -1.54 -3.82 -6.27
CA GLN A 74 -0.17 -4.36 -6.26
C GLN A 74 0.45 -4.38 -4.87
N SER A 75 0.01 -3.50 -3.96
CA SER A 75 0.49 -3.50 -2.58
C SER A 75 0.01 -4.72 -1.79
N PHE A 76 -1.14 -5.31 -2.14
CA PHE A 76 -1.63 -6.52 -1.48
C PHE A 76 -0.67 -7.67 -1.71
N ALA A 77 -0.17 -7.86 -2.94
CA ALA A 77 0.84 -8.89 -3.20
C ALA A 77 2.12 -8.70 -2.35
N VAL A 78 2.48 -7.44 -2.03
CA VAL A 78 3.62 -7.14 -1.16
C VAL A 78 3.35 -7.54 0.29
N LEU A 79 2.15 -7.24 0.79
CA LEU A 79 1.75 -7.58 2.15
C LEU A 79 1.46 -9.08 2.30
N ASP A 80 0.87 -9.72 1.30
CA ASP A 80 0.56 -11.15 1.26
C ASP A 80 1.86 -11.98 1.38
N ASN A 81 2.97 -11.53 0.80
CA ASN A 81 4.28 -12.17 0.98
C ASN A 81 4.74 -12.20 2.44
N VAL A 82 4.34 -11.22 3.25
CA VAL A 82 4.77 -11.08 4.65
C VAL A 82 3.77 -11.72 5.61
N TYR A 83 2.48 -11.61 5.34
CA TYR A 83 1.43 -12.07 6.25
C TYR A 83 0.87 -13.45 5.88
N LEU A 84 0.94 -13.88 4.62
CA LEU A 84 0.33 -15.13 4.16
C LEU A 84 1.34 -16.17 3.67
N LYS A 85 2.52 -15.75 3.20
CA LYS A 85 3.54 -16.66 2.67
C LYS A 85 4.66 -16.98 3.66
N GLN A 86 4.56 -16.46 4.89
CA GLN A 86 5.45 -16.81 6.00
C GLN A 86 4.79 -17.88 6.88
N GLN A 87 5.61 -18.63 7.63
CA GLN A 87 5.13 -19.59 8.62
C GLN A 87 5.56 -19.15 10.03
N PRO A 88 4.63 -18.99 10.98
CA PRO A 88 3.17 -19.13 10.83
C PRO A 88 2.54 -17.99 10.01
N VAL A 89 1.37 -18.25 9.42
CA VAL A 89 0.57 -17.22 8.75
C VAL A 89 -0.11 -16.29 9.76
N ASP A 90 -0.34 -15.04 9.37
CA ASP A 90 -1.11 -14.09 10.15
C ASP A 90 -2.61 -14.35 9.96
N THR A 91 -3.21 -15.05 10.93
CA THR A 91 -4.63 -15.47 10.83
C THR A 91 -5.62 -14.30 10.76
N TYR A 92 -5.28 -13.15 11.34
CA TYR A 92 -6.09 -11.94 11.30
C TYR A 92 -6.14 -11.34 9.88
N TYR A 93 -4.96 -11.16 9.28
CA TYR A 93 -4.85 -10.66 7.91
C TYR A 93 -5.46 -11.64 6.91
N LYS A 94 -5.21 -12.95 7.08
CA LYS A 94 -5.80 -14.02 6.26
C LYS A 94 -7.32 -13.95 6.25
N ASN A 95 -7.94 -13.91 7.42
CA ASN A 95 -9.39 -13.84 7.55
C ASN A 95 -9.98 -12.66 6.75
N ARG A 96 -9.39 -11.47 6.83
CA ARG A 96 -9.85 -10.30 6.05
C ARG A 96 -9.63 -10.45 4.55
N ARG A 97 -8.49 -11.00 4.13
CA ARG A 97 -8.21 -11.23 2.71
C ARG A 97 -9.18 -12.23 2.09
N GLU A 98 -9.59 -13.25 2.84
CA GLU A 98 -10.53 -14.29 2.40
C GLU A 98 -11.98 -13.79 2.28
N HIS A 99 -12.41 -12.81 3.09
CA HIS A 99 -13.77 -12.27 3.08
C HIS A 99 -13.94 -11.01 2.20
N ALA A 100 -12.84 -10.40 1.75
CA ALA A 100 -12.92 -9.26 0.85
C ALA A 100 -13.29 -9.67 -0.58
N THR A 101 -14.16 -8.87 -1.18
CA THR A 101 -14.36 -8.78 -2.63
C THR A 101 -13.85 -7.42 -3.11
N ILE A 102 -12.85 -7.42 -3.99
CA ILE A 102 -12.11 -6.22 -4.40
C ILE A 102 -12.57 -5.79 -5.80
N ILE A 103 -13.14 -4.59 -5.89
CA ILE A 103 -13.41 -3.93 -7.16
C ILE A 103 -12.36 -2.84 -7.39
N ALA A 104 -11.50 -3.05 -8.37
CA ALA A 104 -10.41 -2.14 -8.66
C ALA A 104 -10.78 -1.15 -9.77
N MET A 105 -10.45 0.12 -9.56
CA MET A 105 -10.85 1.22 -10.42
C MET A 105 -9.64 1.80 -11.15
N ALA A 106 -9.72 1.88 -12.47
CA ALA A 106 -8.70 2.49 -13.31
C ALA A 106 -8.51 3.97 -12.91
N CYS A 107 -7.28 4.47 -13.02
CA CYS A 107 -6.96 5.82 -12.59
C CYS A 107 -7.60 6.85 -13.52
N ALA A 108 -8.48 7.73 -13.03
CA ALA A 108 -9.06 8.78 -13.88
C ALA A 108 -8.05 9.88 -14.24
N LYS A 109 -7.36 10.43 -13.22
CA LYS A 109 -6.40 11.54 -13.36
C LYS A 109 -5.20 11.29 -12.45
N PRO A 110 -4.10 10.69 -12.94
CA PRO A 110 -2.89 10.46 -12.16
C PRO A 110 -2.32 11.76 -11.58
N ALA A 111 -1.78 11.71 -10.37
CA ALA A 111 -1.17 12.87 -9.73
C ALA A 111 0.26 13.05 -10.23
N GLN A 112 0.77 14.29 -10.22
CA GLN A 112 2.15 14.62 -10.61
C GLN A 112 3.21 13.86 -9.78
N THR A 113 2.83 13.38 -8.59
CA THR A 113 3.66 12.57 -7.71
C THR A 113 3.67 11.06 -8.04
N CYS A 114 2.83 10.60 -8.96
CA CYS A 114 2.73 9.19 -9.32
C CYS A 114 3.87 8.77 -10.27
N PHE A 115 4.36 7.55 -10.11
CA PHE A 115 5.38 6.93 -10.97
C PHE A 115 5.20 5.40 -11.05
N CYS A 116 3.98 4.92 -10.83
CA CYS A 116 3.65 3.49 -10.82
C CYS A 116 3.98 2.78 -12.15
N GLN A 117 3.87 3.48 -13.28
CA GLN A 117 4.31 2.98 -14.60
C GLN A 117 5.79 2.59 -14.61
N ASN A 118 6.65 3.35 -13.92
CA ASN A 118 8.09 3.11 -13.90
C ASN A 118 8.47 1.85 -13.12
N ILE A 119 7.51 1.30 -12.35
CA ILE A 119 7.66 0.06 -11.59
C ILE A 119 6.78 -1.06 -12.22
N GLY A 120 6.32 -0.86 -13.46
CA GLY A 120 5.57 -1.89 -14.21
C GLY A 120 4.10 -2.05 -13.82
N ILE A 121 3.48 -1.05 -13.19
CA ILE A 121 2.05 -1.09 -12.82
C ILE A 121 1.24 -0.31 -13.85
N ASP A 122 0.30 -0.99 -14.51
CA ASP A 122 -0.63 -0.39 -15.47
C ASP A 122 -1.81 0.27 -14.73
N ALA A 123 -1.85 1.59 -14.75
CA ALA A 123 -2.92 2.38 -14.15
C ALA A 123 -4.25 2.30 -14.93
N ALA A 124 -4.21 1.90 -16.20
CA ALA A 124 -5.38 1.73 -17.07
C ALA A 124 -5.99 0.33 -16.96
N ASN A 125 -5.22 -0.67 -16.51
CA ASN A 125 -5.68 -2.03 -16.33
C ASN A 125 -5.48 -2.51 -14.87
N PRO A 126 -6.35 -2.09 -13.94
CA PRO A 126 -6.17 -2.41 -12.52
C PRO A 126 -6.38 -3.90 -12.26
N GLY A 127 -5.48 -4.53 -11.50
CA GLY A 127 -5.56 -5.98 -11.24
C GLY A 127 -5.29 -6.82 -12.49
N SER A 128 -4.33 -6.39 -13.33
CA SER A 128 -3.87 -7.14 -14.51
C SER A 128 -3.20 -8.49 -14.18
N LYS A 129 -2.87 -8.73 -12.90
CA LYS A 129 -2.39 -10.02 -12.41
C LYS A 129 -3.58 -10.85 -11.94
N ASP A 130 -3.63 -12.11 -12.37
CA ASP A 130 -4.69 -13.04 -12.03
C ASP A 130 -4.86 -13.19 -10.51
N GLY A 131 -6.11 -13.24 -10.05
CA GLY A 131 -6.47 -13.39 -8.64
C GLY A 131 -6.22 -12.17 -7.74
N ALA A 132 -5.77 -11.03 -8.30
CA ALA A 132 -5.50 -9.84 -7.49
C ALA A 132 -6.76 -9.03 -7.12
N VAL A 133 -7.82 -9.14 -7.92
CA VAL A 133 -9.09 -8.42 -7.79
C VAL A 133 -10.23 -9.33 -8.25
N ASP A 134 -11.46 -8.96 -7.90
CA ASP A 134 -12.66 -9.70 -8.26
C ASP A 134 -13.43 -9.05 -9.42
N ALA A 135 -13.37 -7.72 -9.50
CA ALA A 135 -13.86 -6.97 -10.64
C ALA A 135 -12.96 -5.77 -10.94
N ARG A 136 -12.97 -5.33 -12.20
CA ARG A 136 -12.32 -4.11 -12.68
C ARG A 136 -13.37 -3.09 -13.08
N ALA A 137 -13.05 -1.81 -12.94
CA ALA A 137 -13.95 -0.72 -13.25
C ALA A 137 -13.24 0.43 -13.97
N TRP A 138 -13.95 1.03 -14.93
CA TRP A 138 -13.53 2.23 -15.70
C TRP A 138 -14.62 3.28 -15.68
N LYS A 139 -14.24 4.55 -15.81
CA LYS A 139 -15.18 5.68 -15.89
C LYS A 139 -14.97 6.41 -17.22
N LYS A 140 -16.03 6.57 -18.00
CA LYS A 140 -16.04 7.33 -19.25
C LYS A 140 -17.39 8.02 -19.41
N ASP A 141 -17.37 9.30 -19.73
CA ASP A 141 -18.56 10.12 -20.02
C ASP A 141 -19.68 10.02 -18.96
N GLY A 142 -19.29 9.96 -17.69
CA GLY A 142 -20.22 9.87 -16.55
C GLY A 142 -20.67 8.45 -16.19
N ASN A 143 -20.41 7.47 -17.05
CA ASN A 143 -20.77 6.06 -16.85
C ASN A 143 -19.62 5.27 -16.21
N TYR A 144 -19.99 4.21 -15.49
CA TYR A 144 -19.06 3.22 -14.95
C TYR A 144 -19.22 1.90 -15.69
N TYR A 145 -18.10 1.34 -16.13
CA TYR A 145 -18.03 0.06 -16.83
C TYR A 145 -17.35 -0.94 -15.91
N PHE A 146 -17.92 -2.13 -15.76
CA PHE A 146 -17.42 -3.17 -14.88
C PHE A 146 -17.10 -4.45 -15.65
N GLU A 147 -15.99 -5.09 -15.30
CA GLU A 147 -15.60 -6.41 -15.79
C GLU A 147 -15.42 -7.33 -14.57
N ALA A 148 -16.20 -8.40 -14.47
CA ALA A 148 -15.95 -9.44 -13.47
C ALA A 148 -14.80 -10.34 -13.91
N VAL A 149 -13.83 -10.56 -13.03
CA VAL A 149 -12.63 -11.38 -13.30
C VAL A 149 -12.48 -12.57 -12.35
N SER A 150 -13.38 -12.70 -11.35
CA SER A 150 -13.47 -13.84 -10.44
C SER A 150 -14.92 -14.28 -10.23
N GLU A 151 -15.13 -15.46 -9.65
CA GLU A 151 -16.47 -15.94 -9.30
C GLU A 151 -17.16 -15.04 -8.26
N LYS A 152 -16.41 -14.50 -7.29
CA LYS A 152 -16.94 -13.49 -6.35
C LYS A 152 -17.39 -12.23 -7.10
N GLY A 153 -16.59 -11.78 -8.08
CA GLY A 153 -16.92 -10.64 -8.93
C GLY A 153 -18.20 -10.86 -9.74
N LYS A 154 -18.33 -12.03 -10.38
CA LYS A 154 -19.54 -12.41 -11.14
C LYS A 154 -20.78 -12.43 -10.23
N ALA A 155 -20.67 -13.08 -9.07
CA ALA A 155 -21.77 -13.14 -8.10
C ALA A 155 -22.17 -11.75 -7.59
N LEU A 156 -21.20 -10.87 -7.34
CA LEU A 156 -21.46 -9.50 -6.92
C LEU A 156 -22.13 -8.67 -8.02
N LEU A 157 -21.58 -8.65 -9.24
CA LEU A 157 -22.14 -7.86 -10.34
C LEU A 157 -23.55 -8.35 -10.74
N ALA A 158 -23.82 -9.66 -10.66
CA ALA A 158 -25.17 -10.18 -10.87
C ALA A 158 -26.18 -9.65 -9.84
N LYS A 159 -25.79 -9.60 -8.55
CA LYS A 159 -26.62 -9.01 -7.49
C LYS A 159 -26.85 -7.51 -7.71
N VAL A 160 -25.83 -6.78 -8.13
CA VAL A 160 -25.92 -5.34 -8.44
C VAL A 160 -26.81 -5.08 -9.65
N ALA A 161 -26.72 -5.90 -10.70
CA ALA A 161 -27.62 -5.81 -11.85
C ALA A 161 -29.09 -6.09 -11.44
N ALA A 162 -29.32 -7.09 -10.59
CA ALA A 162 -30.64 -7.43 -10.08
C ALA A 162 -31.22 -6.37 -9.12
N SER A 163 -30.40 -5.48 -8.55
CA SER A 163 -30.86 -4.46 -7.60
C SER A 163 -31.49 -3.22 -8.25
N GLY A 164 -31.67 -3.22 -9.58
CA GLY A 164 -32.18 -2.05 -10.32
C GLY A 164 -31.19 -0.89 -10.44
N SER A 165 -29.89 -1.16 -10.28
CA SER A 165 -28.82 -0.15 -10.32
C SER A 165 -28.58 0.50 -11.70
N GLY A 166 -29.22 -0.02 -12.75
CA GLY A 166 -28.94 0.34 -14.14
C GLY A 166 -27.70 -0.34 -14.72
N LEU A 167 -27.03 -1.23 -13.97
CA LEU A 167 -25.96 -2.07 -14.50
C LEU A 167 -26.55 -3.09 -15.50
N ALA A 168 -26.18 -2.95 -16.76
CA ALA A 168 -26.62 -3.81 -17.86
C ALA A 168 -25.47 -4.07 -18.84
N GLU A 169 -25.62 -5.11 -19.66
CA GLU A 169 -24.72 -5.34 -20.79
C GLU A 169 -24.91 -4.23 -21.83
N ASP A 170 -23.81 -3.66 -22.30
CA ASP A 170 -23.79 -2.59 -23.30
C ASP A 170 -22.77 -2.95 -24.39
N SER A 171 -23.23 -3.07 -25.63
CA SER A 171 -22.38 -3.41 -26.77
C SER A 171 -21.34 -2.33 -27.10
N SER A 172 -21.53 -1.10 -26.61
CA SER A 172 -20.57 -0.01 -26.73
C SER A 172 -19.53 0.03 -25.59
N ALA A 173 -19.71 -0.78 -24.54
CA ALA A 173 -18.86 -0.78 -23.35
C ALA A 173 -17.39 -1.06 -23.69
N GLU A 174 -17.11 -2.02 -24.57
CA GLU A 174 -15.75 -2.38 -24.95
C GLU A 174 -15.00 -1.19 -25.56
N LYS A 175 -15.64 -0.48 -26.50
CA LYS A 175 -15.07 0.72 -27.12
C LYS A 175 -14.84 1.82 -26.09
N ALA A 176 -15.81 2.09 -25.22
CA ALA A 176 -15.69 3.11 -24.17
C ALA A 176 -14.56 2.80 -23.17
N VAL A 177 -14.38 1.53 -22.83
CA VAL A 177 -13.30 1.05 -21.96
C VAL A 177 -11.93 1.21 -22.63
N GLU A 178 -11.79 0.85 -23.91
CA GLU A 178 -10.52 1.04 -24.63
C GLU A 178 -10.16 2.51 -24.81
N GLU A 179 -11.13 3.37 -25.10
CA GLU A 179 -10.94 4.84 -25.13
C GLU A 179 -10.50 5.37 -23.76
N ALA A 180 -11.13 4.91 -22.68
CA ALA A 180 -10.73 5.27 -21.32
C ALA A 180 -9.30 4.82 -21.03
N LYS A 181 -8.93 3.59 -21.37
CA LYS A 181 -7.56 3.07 -21.20
C LYS A 181 -6.54 3.90 -21.98
N ALA A 182 -6.83 4.26 -23.23
CA ALA A 182 -5.96 5.08 -24.06
C ALA A 182 -5.74 6.47 -23.46
N ALA A 183 -6.81 7.13 -22.99
CA ALA A 183 -6.73 8.42 -22.31
C ALA A 183 -5.86 8.35 -21.04
N ILE A 184 -6.02 7.30 -20.23
CA ILE A 184 -5.21 7.10 -19.01
C ILE A 184 -3.74 6.92 -19.37
N LYS A 185 -3.42 6.09 -20.37
CA LYS A 185 -2.04 5.88 -20.83
C LYS A 185 -1.39 7.17 -21.31
N ALA A 186 -2.14 8.00 -22.04
CA ALA A 186 -1.66 9.31 -22.51
C ALA A 186 -1.33 10.26 -21.35
N GLU A 187 -2.16 10.30 -20.29
CA GLU A 187 -1.88 11.12 -19.10
C GLU A 187 -0.72 10.58 -18.26
N VAL A 188 -0.64 9.26 -18.10
CA VAL A 188 0.44 8.60 -17.36
C VAL A 188 1.80 8.85 -18.04
N ALA A 189 1.87 8.84 -19.37
CA ALA A 189 3.11 9.11 -20.12
C ALA A 189 3.69 10.51 -19.82
N LYS A 190 2.82 11.51 -19.57
CA LYS A 190 3.17 12.90 -19.28
C LYS A 190 3.73 13.12 -17.87
N LEU A 191 3.66 12.12 -16.98
CA LEU A 191 4.10 12.28 -15.59
C LEU A 191 5.60 12.59 -15.49
N PRO A 192 6.00 13.58 -14.67
CA PRO A 192 7.36 14.13 -14.67
C PRO A 192 8.35 13.25 -13.91
N ILE A 193 7.85 12.40 -13.01
CA ILE A 193 8.70 11.56 -12.18
C ILE A 193 9.10 10.31 -12.96
N LYS A 194 10.40 10.14 -13.13
CA LYS A 194 11.01 8.96 -13.74
C LYS A 194 11.97 8.32 -12.73
N MET A 195 11.68 7.07 -12.38
CA MET A 195 12.58 6.23 -11.58
C MET A 195 13.83 5.90 -12.44
N PRO A 196 15.05 6.00 -11.91
CA PRO A 196 16.24 5.50 -12.62
C PRO A 196 16.19 3.98 -12.76
N ASP A 197 17.08 3.43 -13.58
CA ASP A 197 17.27 1.99 -13.73
C ASP A 197 17.51 1.34 -12.35
N ASN A 198 16.91 0.17 -12.15
CA ASN A 198 17.00 -0.57 -10.90
C ASN A 198 18.21 -1.51 -10.83
N ALA A 199 19.02 -1.63 -11.89
CA ALA A 199 20.18 -2.52 -11.93
C ALA A 199 21.16 -2.30 -10.76
N ILE A 200 21.35 -1.06 -10.32
CA ILE A 200 22.23 -0.74 -9.18
C ILE A 200 21.69 -1.25 -7.84
N PHE A 201 20.39 -1.55 -7.74
CA PHE A 201 19.73 -2.03 -6.52
C PHE A 201 19.65 -3.57 -6.46
N ASP A 202 20.39 -4.26 -7.32
CA ASP A 202 20.58 -5.72 -7.26
C ASP A 202 21.25 -6.17 -5.95
N GLU A 203 20.98 -7.41 -5.53
CA GLU A 203 21.55 -8.01 -4.32
C GLU A 203 23.08 -7.99 -4.32
N LYS A 204 23.70 -8.18 -5.50
CA LYS A 204 25.17 -8.16 -5.66
C LYS A 204 25.78 -6.82 -5.26
N ASN A 205 25.02 -5.73 -5.43
CA ASN A 205 25.44 -4.37 -5.12
C ASN A 205 25.08 -3.94 -3.69
N LEU A 206 24.46 -4.82 -2.88
CA LEU A 206 23.93 -4.48 -1.56
C LEU A 206 24.95 -3.77 -0.66
N LYS A 207 26.18 -4.29 -0.55
CA LYS A 207 27.22 -3.68 0.29
C LYS A 207 27.66 -2.31 -0.24
N THR A 208 27.76 -2.18 -1.56
CA THR A 208 28.13 -0.94 -2.24
C THR A 208 27.07 0.13 -2.00
N VAL A 209 25.79 -0.19 -2.21
CA VAL A 209 24.67 0.72 -1.95
C VAL A 209 24.59 1.05 -0.45
N PHE A 210 24.75 0.07 0.44
CA PHE A 210 24.66 0.28 1.89
C PHE A 210 25.71 1.26 2.45
N ASN A 211 26.91 1.23 1.88
CA ASN A 211 28.05 2.05 2.28
C ASN A 211 28.19 3.36 1.47
N ALA A 212 27.22 3.69 0.61
CA ALA A 212 27.23 4.93 -0.16
C ALA A 212 27.27 6.15 0.77
N LYS A 213 28.12 7.14 0.46
CA LYS A 213 28.33 8.32 1.32
C LYS A 213 27.14 9.26 1.28
N VAL A 214 26.41 9.30 0.16
CA VAL A 214 25.23 10.15 -0.06
C VAL A 214 24.09 9.88 0.92
N TRP A 215 24.09 8.73 1.62
CA TRP A 215 23.16 8.49 2.73
C TRP A 215 23.25 9.55 3.83
N GLY A 216 24.45 10.07 4.11
CA GLY A 216 24.67 11.14 5.08
C GLY A 216 23.85 12.37 4.71
N GLU A 217 24.17 12.96 3.55
CA GLU A 217 23.53 14.17 3.01
C GLU A 217 21.99 14.01 2.88
N LEU A 218 21.53 12.87 2.35
CA LEU A 218 20.09 12.61 2.20
C LEU A 218 19.37 12.54 3.55
N SER A 219 20.01 11.96 4.57
CA SER A 219 19.38 11.74 5.87
C SER A 219 19.26 13.01 6.71
N GLU A 220 20.16 13.98 6.54
CA GLU A 220 20.18 15.25 7.28
C GLU A 220 18.93 16.08 7.04
N THR A 221 18.40 16.08 5.82
CA THR A 221 17.18 16.82 5.49
C THR A 221 15.90 16.18 6.05
N CYS A 222 15.97 14.90 6.44
CA CYS A 222 14.79 14.16 6.89
C CYS A 222 14.33 14.64 8.26
N LEU A 223 13.02 14.89 8.44
CA LEU A 223 12.46 15.23 9.75
C LEU A 223 12.15 14.01 10.64
N ALA A 224 12.43 12.79 10.16
CA ALA A 224 12.09 11.53 10.82
C ALA A 224 10.61 11.40 11.30
N CYS A 225 9.67 12.17 10.73
CA CYS A 225 8.30 12.27 11.22
C CYS A 225 7.42 11.00 11.05
N GLY A 226 7.83 10.05 10.20
CA GLY A 226 7.10 8.79 9.99
C GLY A 226 5.82 8.88 9.16
N THR A 227 5.32 10.06 8.75
CA THR A 227 4.31 10.21 7.67
C THR A 227 4.64 9.31 6.47
N CYS A 228 5.95 9.14 6.33
CA CYS A 228 6.74 8.33 5.44
C CYS A 228 6.10 6.96 5.08
N THR A 229 5.85 6.28 6.20
CA THR A 229 5.52 4.87 6.34
C THR A 229 4.03 4.69 6.58
N PHE A 230 3.38 5.62 7.28
CA PHE A 230 1.95 5.56 7.59
C PHE A 230 1.05 5.69 6.35
N VAL A 231 1.40 6.50 5.35
CA VAL A 231 0.61 6.60 4.10
C VAL A 231 1.01 5.57 3.04
N CYS A 232 2.05 4.77 3.32
CA CYS A 232 2.59 3.84 2.34
C CYS A 232 1.78 2.53 2.33
N PRO A 233 1.23 2.13 1.17
CA PRO A 233 0.39 0.94 1.08
C PRO A 233 1.15 -0.37 1.29
N THR A 234 2.49 -0.36 1.15
CA THR A 234 3.35 -1.53 1.35
C THR A 234 4.11 -1.52 2.67
N CYS A 235 3.93 -0.51 3.53
CA CYS A 235 4.57 -0.50 4.84
C CYS A 235 3.83 -1.43 5.79
N GLN A 236 4.59 -2.26 6.51
CA GLN A 236 4.08 -3.38 7.32
C GLN A 236 4.68 -3.41 8.73
N CYS A 237 5.31 -2.31 9.15
CA CYS A 237 5.88 -2.19 10.48
C CYS A 237 4.76 -2.02 11.50
N TYR A 238 4.81 -2.79 12.58
CA TYR A 238 3.97 -2.64 13.76
C TYR A 238 4.77 -2.91 15.03
N ASP A 239 4.23 -2.43 16.13
CA ASP A 239 4.65 -2.75 17.48
C ASP A 239 3.54 -3.56 18.17
N ILE A 240 3.91 -4.30 19.21
CA ILE A 240 2.98 -5.05 20.06
C ILE A 240 3.01 -4.44 21.45
N ARG A 241 1.84 -4.06 21.94
CA ARG A 241 1.67 -3.44 23.25
C ARG A 241 0.63 -4.19 24.07
N ASP A 242 0.82 -4.10 25.38
CA ASP A 242 -0.10 -4.64 26.38
C ASP A 242 -0.81 -3.47 27.06
N PHE A 243 -2.13 -3.51 27.10
CA PHE A 243 -2.97 -2.57 27.83
C PHE A 243 -3.51 -3.24 29.09
N ASP A 244 -3.22 -2.68 30.26
CA ASP A 244 -3.77 -3.14 31.54
C ASP A 244 -5.26 -2.77 31.63
N THR A 245 -6.12 -3.76 31.79
CA THR A 245 -7.58 -3.57 31.90
C THR A 245 -8.04 -3.46 33.35
N GLY A 246 -7.14 -3.54 34.33
CA GLY A 246 -7.42 -3.59 35.77
C GLY A 246 -7.77 -4.99 36.29
N SER A 247 -8.23 -5.89 35.42
CA SER A 247 -8.53 -7.29 35.74
C SER A 247 -7.82 -8.28 34.80
N GLY A 248 -6.82 -7.81 34.06
CA GLY A 248 -6.18 -8.55 32.99
C GLY A 248 -5.36 -7.67 32.05
N ILE A 249 -4.99 -8.24 30.91
CA ILE A 249 -4.23 -7.54 29.87
C ILE A 249 -4.92 -7.74 28.53
N ARG A 250 -5.02 -6.68 27.74
CA ARG A 250 -5.36 -6.74 26.32
C ARG A 250 -4.10 -6.52 25.51
N ARG A 251 -3.64 -7.55 24.79
CA ARG A 251 -2.54 -7.42 23.84
C ARG A 251 -3.06 -6.94 22.51
N PHE A 252 -2.46 -5.90 21.96
CA PHE A 252 -2.80 -5.38 20.64
C PHE A 252 -1.54 -5.07 19.84
N ARG A 253 -1.66 -5.13 18.51
CA ARG A 253 -0.66 -4.55 17.61
C ARG A 253 -1.11 -3.17 17.15
N CYS A 254 -0.17 -2.26 16.98
CA CYS A 254 -0.41 -0.97 16.36
C CYS A 254 0.67 -0.67 15.31
N TRP A 255 0.30 0.00 14.23
CA TRP A 255 1.29 0.42 13.24
C TRP A 255 2.41 1.21 13.89
N ASP A 256 3.61 0.91 13.41
CA ASP A 256 4.82 1.59 13.83
C ASP A 256 5.67 1.89 12.58
N SER A 257 6.81 2.52 12.76
CA SER A 257 7.69 2.96 11.70
C SER A 257 9.09 2.46 11.93
N CYS A 258 9.66 1.78 10.94
CA CYS A 258 11.08 1.42 10.95
C CYS A 258 12.02 2.63 11.02
N MET A 259 11.51 3.85 10.90
CA MET A 259 12.27 5.08 11.05
C MET A 259 12.34 5.61 12.50
N TYR A 260 11.49 5.12 13.41
CA TYR A 260 11.49 5.58 14.81
C TYR A 260 12.59 4.91 15.62
N SER A 261 13.11 5.63 16.61
CA SER A 261 14.23 5.19 17.46
C SER A 261 13.90 3.95 18.27
N ASP A 262 12.63 3.73 18.59
CA ASP A 262 12.22 2.68 19.52
C ASP A 262 11.88 1.37 18.80
N PHE A 263 11.56 1.44 17.49
CA PHE A 263 11.11 0.29 16.69
C PHE A 263 12.09 -0.89 16.68
N THR A 264 13.40 -0.63 16.72
CA THR A 264 14.44 -1.68 16.79
C THR A 264 15.11 -1.81 18.15
N LYS A 265 14.62 -1.12 19.17
CA LYS A 265 15.24 -1.18 20.49
C LYS A 265 14.93 -2.56 21.09
N MET A 266 16.00 -3.29 21.40
CA MET A 266 15.94 -4.62 22.00
C MET A 266 16.72 -4.62 23.32
N SER A 267 16.55 -5.67 24.13
CA SER A 267 17.24 -5.79 25.43
C SER A 267 18.77 -5.67 25.31
N ALA A 268 19.33 -6.13 24.19
CA ALA A 268 20.76 -6.07 23.89
C ALA A 268 21.24 -4.74 23.28
N GLY A 269 20.34 -3.77 23.04
CA GLY A 269 20.70 -2.44 22.52
C GLY A 269 19.87 -1.99 21.32
N GLN A 270 20.47 -1.16 20.47
CA GLN A 270 19.80 -0.55 19.32
C GLN A 270 20.68 -0.70 18.07
N PRO A 271 20.36 -1.64 17.14
CA PRO A 271 21.16 -1.85 15.93
C PRO A 271 21.11 -0.68 14.93
N ARG A 272 20.19 0.28 15.10
CA ARG A 272 20.03 1.47 14.25
C ARG A 272 19.94 2.71 15.13
N LEU A 273 21.09 3.07 15.72
CA LEU A 273 21.23 4.13 16.72
C LEU A 273 20.99 5.52 16.12
N THR A 274 21.47 5.75 14.90
CA THR A 274 21.45 7.06 14.26
C THR A 274 20.28 7.24 13.29
N GLN A 275 19.94 8.49 13.02
CA GLN A 275 18.94 8.84 12.00
C GLN A 275 19.34 8.33 10.61
N LEU A 276 20.63 8.39 10.26
CA LEU A 276 21.16 7.89 9.00
C LEU A 276 20.80 6.42 8.79
N GLU A 277 21.09 5.57 9.78
CA GLU A 277 20.82 4.13 9.68
C GLU A 277 19.34 3.81 9.52
N ARG A 278 18.47 4.53 10.25
CA ARG A 278 17.01 4.38 10.15
C ARG A 278 16.45 4.91 8.83
N PHE A 279 16.98 6.03 8.34
CA PHE A 279 16.65 6.59 7.03
C PHE A 279 17.03 5.62 5.91
N ARG A 280 18.28 5.15 5.92
CA ARG A 280 18.80 4.16 4.97
C ARG A 280 17.95 2.89 4.97
N GLN A 281 17.60 2.35 6.15
CA GLN A 281 16.78 1.13 6.24
C GLN A 281 15.49 1.25 5.44
N ARG A 282 14.79 2.38 5.53
CA ARG A 282 13.52 2.55 4.83
C ARG A 282 13.65 2.41 3.31
N PHE A 283 14.69 3.00 2.73
CA PHE A 283 14.88 2.99 1.28
C PHE A 283 15.53 1.69 0.82
N MET A 284 16.53 1.19 1.55
CA MET A 284 17.13 -0.13 1.29
C MET A 284 16.09 -1.25 1.34
N HIS A 285 15.13 -1.20 2.28
CA HIS A 285 14.06 -2.20 2.34
C HIS A 285 13.21 -2.21 1.07
N LYS A 286 12.92 -1.04 0.47
CA LYS A 286 12.08 -0.96 -0.73
C LYS A 286 12.84 -1.20 -2.03
N LEU A 287 14.10 -0.78 -2.09
CA LEU A 287 14.92 -0.78 -3.31
C LEU A 287 15.77 -2.03 -3.45
N VAL A 288 16.32 -2.55 -2.35
CA VAL A 288 17.30 -3.65 -2.38
C VAL A 288 16.73 -4.89 -1.70
N TYR A 289 16.48 -4.83 -0.38
CA TYR A 289 16.17 -6.05 0.38
C TYR A 289 14.91 -6.75 -0.10
N TYR A 290 13.80 -6.03 -0.26
CA TYR A 290 12.54 -6.64 -0.65
C TYR A 290 12.62 -7.26 -2.07
N PRO A 291 13.15 -6.57 -3.10
CA PRO A 291 13.44 -7.20 -4.38
C PRO A 291 14.33 -8.44 -4.31
N SER A 292 15.41 -8.42 -3.51
CA SER A 292 16.30 -9.58 -3.35
C SER A 292 15.57 -10.80 -2.77
N TYR A 293 14.74 -10.61 -1.73
CA TYR A 293 13.99 -11.70 -1.11
C TYR A 293 12.81 -12.21 -1.94
N TYR A 294 12.27 -11.39 -2.85
CA TYR A 294 11.03 -11.69 -3.56
C TYR A 294 11.18 -11.59 -5.09
N ASN A 295 12.27 -12.16 -5.62
CA ASN A 295 12.50 -12.38 -7.05
C ASN A 295 12.29 -11.10 -7.90
N GLY A 296 12.89 -9.99 -7.47
CA GLY A 296 12.85 -8.71 -8.17
C GLY A 296 11.57 -7.90 -7.95
N MET A 297 10.61 -8.38 -7.14
CA MET A 297 9.40 -7.61 -6.83
C MET A 297 9.77 -6.33 -6.08
N SER A 298 9.37 -5.17 -6.60
CA SER A 298 9.61 -3.89 -5.91
C SER A 298 8.81 -3.77 -4.60
N GLY A 299 9.47 -3.29 -3.54
CA GLY A 299 8.78 -2.91 -2.29
C GLY A 299 8.06 -1.56 -2.37
N CYS A 300 8.15 -0.85 -3.50
CA CYS A 300 7.42 0.37 -3.81
C CYS A 300 6.43 0.12 -4.95
N VAL A 301 5.24 0.73 -4.87
CA VAL A 301 4.19 0.62 -5.91
C VAL A 301 3.98 1.93 -6.69
N GLY A 302 4.86 2.91 -6.52
CA GLY A 302 4.81 4.18 -7.25
C GLY A 302 3.54 5.02 -7.08
N CYS A 303 2.77 4.81 -6.00
CA CYS A 303 1.50 5.51 -5.74
C CYS A 303 1.64 7.02 -5.49
N GLY A 304 2.83 7.49 -5.09
CA GLY A 304 3.11 8.90 -4.85
C GLY A 304 2.56 9.49 -3.54
N ARG A 305 1.78 8.74 -2.74
CA ARG A 305 1.24 9.24 -1.45
C ARG A 305 2.33 9.78 -0.52
N CYS A 306 3.45 9.06 -0.44
CA CYS A 306 4.58 9.45 0.38
C CYS A 306 5.29 10.73 -0.10
N LEU A 307 5.32 10.95 -1.41
CA LEU A 307 5.87 12.15 -2.04
C LEU A 307 5.01 13.37 -1.71
N ALA A 308 3.70 13.22 -1.90
CA ALA A 308 2.73 14.30 -1.69
C ALA A 308 2.63 14.77 -0.23
N LYS A 309 2.95 13.89 0.73
CA LYS A 309 2.80 14.17 2.17
C LYS A 309 4.12 14.50 2.87
N CYS A 310 5.25 14.44 2.18
CA CYS A 310 6.53 14.75 2.79
C CYS A 310 6.70 16.28 2.93
N PRO A 311 6.86 16.82 4.15
CA PRO A 311 6.95 18.28 4.37
C PRO A 311 8.20 18.92 3.73
N ILE A 312 9.27 18.13 3.54
CA ILE A 312 10.51 18.57 2.92
C ILE A 312 10.68 18.04 1.48
N SER A 313 9.61 17.49 0.88
CA SER A 313 9.63 16.95 -0.48
C SER A 313 10.71 15.87 -0.73
N MET A 314 11.12 15.15 0.32
CA MET A 314 11.97 13.96 0.20
C MET A 314 11.21 12.82 -0.46
N ASN A 315 11.87 12.09 -1.35
CA ASN A 315 11.24 10.96 -2.00
C ASN A 315 12.20 9.88 -2.49
N ILE A 316 11.66 8.69 -2.70
CA ILE A 316 12.42 7.50 -3.11
C ILE A 316 13.11 7.68 -4.47
N VAL A 317 12.55 8.49 -5.37
CA VAL A 317 13.14 8.74 -6.69
C VAL A 317 14.37 9.64 -6.57
N LYS A 318 14.32 10.68 -5.72
CA LYS A 318 15.49 11.50 -5.37
C LYS A 318 16.60 10.65 -4.75
N VAL A 319 16.25 9.79 -3.78
CA VAL A 319 17.19 8.86 -3.15
C VAL A 319 17.81 7.93 -4.20
N ALA A 320 16.99 7.34 -5.06
CA ALA A 320 17.49 6.44 -6.09
C ALA A 320 18.44 7.13 -7.06
N LYS A 321 18.09 8.32 -7.56
CA LYS A 321 18.95 9.10 -8.47
C LYS A 321 20.27 9.51 -7.83
N ALA A 322 20.25 9.91 -6.56
CA ALA A 322 21.45 10.29 -5.83
C ALA A 322 22.40 9.09 -5.63
N LEU A 323 21.85 7.91 -5.37
CA LEU A 323 22.62 6.66 -5.32
C LEU A 323 23.20 6.30 -6.69
N SER A 324 22.40 6.35 -7.76
CA SER A 324 22.89 6.11 -9.13
C SER A 324 24.06 7.03 -9.47
N ALA A 325 23.91 8.34 -9.22
CA ALA A 325 24.95 9.31 -9.51
C ALA A 325 26.25 9.06 -8.72
N GLU A 326 26.19 8.68 -7.45
CA GLU A 326 27.40 8.36 -6.68
C GLU A 326 28.09 7.09 -7.21
N LEU A 327 27.31 6.06 -7.56
CA LEU A 327 27.85 4.75 -7.91
C LEU A 327 28.38 4.70 -9.35
N GLU A 328 27.72 5.35 -10.30
CA GLU A 328 28.22 5.49 -11.68
C GLU A 328 29.56 6.25 -11.72
N ASN A 329 29.72 7.28 -10.88
CA ASN A 329 30.97 8.03 -10.77
C ASN A 329 32.14 7.22 -10.16
N LYS A 330 31.86 6.08 -9.50
CA LYS A 330 32.90 5.18 -8.96
C LYS A 330 33.31 4.09 -9.96
N GLU A 331 32.49 3.77 -10.95
CA GLU A 331 32.85 2.81 -12.00
C GLU A 331 33.70 3.46 -13.12
N GLY A 332 33.68 4.79 -13.22
CA GLY A 332 34.46 5.58 -14.19
C GLY A 332 35.82 6.08 -13.71
N ASN A 333 36.25 5.74 -12.48
CA ASN A 333 37.56 6.06 -11.88
C ASN A 333 38.29 4.76 -11.50
#